data_AF-A0A963RSD6-F1
#
_entry.id   AF-A0A963RSD6-F1
#
_cell.length_a   1.000
_cell.length_b   1.000
_cell.length_c   1.000
_cell.angle_alpha   90.00
_cell.angle_beta   90.00
_cell.angle_gamma   90.00
#
_symmetry.space_group_name_H-M   'P 1'
#
loop_
_entity.id
_entity.type
_entity.pdbx_description
1 polymer ?
#
loop_
_entity_poly.entity_id
_entity_poly.type
_entity_poly.pdbx_seq_one_letter_code
_entity_poly.pdbx_strand_id
1 'polypeptide(L)'
;VEARSWKAEAGTAMACGSIEGIFCRKYAQAACRQGILRVAFLRIDGRAVAAQLAMVHGGGFWLLKIGFDREFASCSPGTLLLRESIAYAAAAGLASYEFLGRAEPWIDMWTRRERASVALRGYPYNLHGAAALGTDLAVEAAGRGKRGLARLAERLRELAKAGVRWLVSRVSRNYIAGDSLADAERIREKLARQGLSATIGYWNAEQQPPRAVADHYLAGLDLLSRDERGTYLSIKLPTLGFAPQLLDAVAAKACKTGRRIHFDALGPEAVDQTRQQIERTLAAFPGVDIGYTLPARWRRSLDDAAWAAEHNLWVRVVKGEWPDPADPHRDMRAGYLEL
;
A
#
# COMPACT_ATOMS: atom_id res chain seq x y z
N VAL A 1 0.12 18.15 13.35
CA VAL A 1 -0.27 17.26 12.24
C VAL A 1 -0.68 18.04 11.00
N GLU A 2 -1.82 18.74 10.95
CA GLU A 2 -2.24 19.47 9.72
C GLU A 2 -1.27 20.54 9.23
N ALA A 3 -0.68 21.33 10.14
CA ALA A 3 0.30 22.37 9.78
C ALA A 3 1.64 21.82 9.25
N ARG A 4 1.88 20.51 9.41
CA ARG A 4 3.05 19.78 8.91
C ARG A 4 2.68 18.79 7.79
N SER A 5 1.43 18.87 7.29
CA SER A 5 0.92 18.04 6.20
C SER A 5 0.90 18.82 4.88
N TRP A 6 0.58 18.11 3.80
CA TRP A 6 0.37 18.69 2.47
C TRP A 6 -0.73 19.77 2.41
N LYS A 7 -1.59 19.87 3.43
CA LYS A 7 -2.64 20.88 3.52
C LYS A 7 -2.13 22.25 3.99
N ALA A 8 -0.91 22.32 4.53
CA ALA A 8 -0.26 23.59 4.88
C ALA A 8 0.12 24.40 3.63
N GLU A 9 0.69 23.75 2.61
CA GLU A 9 1.01 24.37 1.31
C GLU A 9 -0.23 24.77 0.51
N ALA A 10 -1.36 24.08 0.71
CA ALA A 10 -2.64 24.37 0.06
C ALA A 10 -3.49 25.45 0.78
N GLY A 11 -3.05 25.97 1.94
CA GLY A 11 -3.78 26.99 2.71
C GLY A 11 -5.06 26.51 3.40
N THR A 12 -5.36 25.20 3.40
CA THR A 12 -6.61 24.61 3.96
C THR A 12 -6.43 24.02 5.36
N ALA A 13 -5.26 24.22 5.98
CA ALA A 13 -5.02 23.81 7.36
C ALA A 13 -5.92 24.60 8.32
N MET A 14 -6.56 23.92 9.29
CA MET A 14 -7.47 24.58 10.25
C MET A 14 -6.78 25.69 11.08
N ALA A 15 -5.45 25.67 11.14
CA ALA A 15 -4.62 26.63 11.88
C ALA A 15 -4.52 28.01 11.20
N CYS A 16 -4.78 28.13 9.89
CA CYS A 16 -4.48 29.35 9.13
C CYS A 16 -5.57 30.44 9.20
N GLY A 17 -6.47 30.41 10.18
CA GLY A 17 -7.50 31.46 10.34
C GLY A 17 -8.54 31.55 9.20
N SER A 18 -8.58 30.56 8.29
CA SER A 18 -9.53 30.54 7.17
C SER A 18 -10.98 30.40 7.65
N ILE A 19 -11.94 30.84 6.81
CA ILE A 19 -13.38 30.66 7.05
C ILE A 19 -13.70 29.17 7.31
N GLU A 20 -13.04 28.26 6.59
CA GLU A 20 -13.13 26.82 6.78
C GLU A 20 -12.64 26.37 8.17
N GLY A 21 -11.51 26.91 8.64
CA GLY A 21 -11.00 26.63 9.99
C GLY A 21 -11.94 27.11 11.10
N ILE A 22 -12.56 28.29 10.93
CA ILE A 22 -13.57 28.82 11.85
C ILE A 22 -14.82 27.93 11.84
N PHE A 23 -15.30 27.55 10.67
CA PHE A 23 -16.42 26.64 10.51
C PHE A 23 -16.15 25.29 11.19
N CYS A 24 -15.04 24.63 10.89
CA CYS A 24 -14.67 23.34 11.49
C CYS A 24 -14.60 23.43 13.02
N ARG A 25 -14.04 24.52 13.59
CA ARG A 25 -14.01 24.72 15.05
C ARG A 25 -15.40 24.85 15.65
N LYS A 26 -16.24 25.75 15.11
CA LYS A 26 -17.61 25.96 15.62
C LYS A 26 -18.43 24.68 15.49
N TYR A 27 -18.30 23.99 14.37
CA TYR A 27 -19.00 22.74 14.11
C TYR A 27 -18.55 21.63 15.04
N ALA A 28 -17.24 21.46 15.25
CA ALA A 28 -16.70 20.48 16.19
C ALA A 28 -17.16 20.75 17.64
N GLN A 29 -17.21 22.02 18.07
CA GLN A 29 -17.73 22.39 19.39
C GLN A 29 -19.22 22.02 19.54
N ALA A 30 -20.03 22.28 18.52
CA ALA A 30 -21.45 21.90 18.52
C ALA A 30 -21.63 20.37 18.57
N ALA A 31 -20.89 19.63 17.73
CA ALA A 31 -20.88 18.18 17.72
C ALA A 31 -20.40 17.58 19.05
N CYS A 32 -19.44 18.23 19.72
CA CYS A 32 -18.94 17.81 21.03
C CYS A 32 -20.02 17.93 22.10
N ARG A 33 -20.74 19.07 22.15
CA ARG A 33 -21.86 19.27 23.09
C ARG A 33 -22.98 18.24 22.93
N GLN A 34 -23.14 17.70 21.73
CA GLN A 34 -24.12 16.66 21.42
C GLN A 34 -23.58 15.23 21.62
N GLY A 35 -22.32 15.05 22.04
CA GLY A 35 -21.70 13.73 22.22
C GLY A 35 -21.37 13.00 20.91
N ILE A 36 -21.56 13.65 19.76
CA ILE A 36 -21.40 13.03 18.43
C ILE A 36 -20.02 13.25 17.82
N LEU A 37 -19.17 14.10 18.39
CA LEU A 37 -17.82 14.35 17.88
C LEU A 37 -16.90 13.12 18.07
N ARG A 38 -16.08 12.82 17.07
CA ARG A 38 -14.96 11.88 17.17
C ARG A 38 -13.67 12.56 16.70
N VAL A 39 -12.65 12.48 17.53
CA VAL A 39 -11.29 12.95 17.19
C VAL A 39 -10.35 11.78 17.43
N ALA A 40 -9.71 11.31 16.37
CA ALA A 40 -8.81 10.17 16.44
C ALA A 40 -7.38 10.61 16.13
N PHE A 41 -6.42 10.01 16.82
CA PHE A 41 -4.99 10.23 16.60
C PHE A 41 -4.28 8.90 16.48
N LEU A 42 -3.39 8.79 15.50
CA LEU A 42 -2.37 7.75 15.48
C LEU A 42 -1.09 8.33 16.08
N ARG A 43 -0.51 7.62 17.04
CA ARG A 43 0.73 8.03 17.71
C ARG A 43 1.83 7.00 17.50
N ILE A 44 3.03 7.48 17.24
CA ILE A 44 4.27 6.69 17.23
C ILE A 44 5.15 7.33 18.30
N ASP A 45 5.55 6.53 19.29
CA ASP A 45 6.36 6.98 20.43
C ASP A 45 5.79 8.25 21.11
N GLY A 46 4.49 8.22 21.41
CA GLY A 46 3.77 9.36 22.01
C GLY A 46 3.51 10.55 21.07
N ARG A 47 4.19 10.68 19.93
CA ARG A 47 3.99 11.77 18.96
C ARG A 47 2.80 11.49 18.04
N ALA A 48 1.88 12.44 17.90
CA ALA A 48 0.77 12.33 16.95
C ALA A 48 1.27 12.48 15.50
N VAL A 49 1.15 11.41 14.72
CA VAL A 49 1.61 11.31 13.32
C VAL A 49 0.46 11.32 12.32
N ALA A 50 -0.76 11.00 12.74
CA ALA A 50 -1.98 11.22 11.96
C ALA A 50 -3.13 11.66 12.87
N ALA A 51 -4.09 12.37 12.28
CA ALA A 51 -5.28 12.84 12.96
C ALA A 51 -6.51 12.77 12.04
N GLN A 52 -7.65 12.47 12.65
CA GLN A 52 -8.96 12.53 12.01
C GLN A 52 -9.92 13.38 12.85
N LEU A 53 -10.80 14.09 12.16
CA LEU A 53 -11.95 14.77 12.71
C LEU A 53 -13.19 14.17 12.05
N ALA A 54 -14.11 13.66 12.85
CA ALA A 54 -15.30 12.96 12.39
C ALA A 54 -16.48 13.19 13.34
N MET A 55 -17.65 12.70 12.95
CA MET A 55 -18.84 12.68 13.80
C MET A 55 -19.67 11.42 13.58
N VAL A 56 -20.43 11.02 14.60
CA VAL A 56 -21.37 9.89 14.51
C VAL A 56 -22.80 10.42 14.57
N HIS A 57 -23.55 10.26 13.50
CA HIS A 57 -24.93 10.75 13.42
C HIS A 57 -25.77 9.88 12.50
N GLY A 58 -27.03 9.63 12.88
CA GLY A 58 -27.97 8.85 12.07
C GLY A 58 -27.50 7.42 11.77
N GLY A 59 -26.73 6.82 12.68
CA GLY A 59 -26.12 5.50 12.48
C GLY A 59 -24.90 5.48 11.55
N GLY A 60 -24.43 6.63 11.06
CA GLY A 60 -23.24 6.73 10.20
C GLY A 60 -22.05 7.39 10.90
N PHE A 61 -20.84 6.96 10.53
CA PHE A 61 -19.58 7.64 10.86
C PHE A 61 -19.19 8.58 9.70
N TRP A 62 -19.15 9.87 9.95
CA TRP A 62 -18.91 10.89 8.93
C TRP A 62 -17.51 11.48 9.07
N LEU A 63 -16.61 11.11 8.17
CA LEU A 63 -15.24 11.60 8.17
C LEU A 63 -15.18 13.00 7.56
N LEU A 64 -14.96 14.01 8.40
CA LEU A 64 -14.89 15.42 7.98
C LEU A 64 -13.49 15.77 7.47
N LYS A 65 -12.45 15.31 8.18
CA LYS A 65 -11.07 15.65 7.84
C LYS A 65 -10.11 14.56 8.28
N ILE A 66 -9.11 14.31 7.45
CA ILE A 66 -7.96 13.47 7.76
C ILE A 66 -6.67 14.17 7.35
N GLY A 67 -5.61 13.97 8.12
CA GLY A 67 -4.28 14.47 7.81
C GLY A 67 -3.19 13.69 8.54
N PHE A 68 -1.97 13.76 8.02
CA PHE A 68 -0.82 13.11 8.61
C PHE A 68 0.44 13.98 8.52
N ASP A 69 1.41 13.69 9.36
CA ASP A 69 2.73 14.31 9.36
C ASP A 69 3.60 13.72 8.24
N ARG A 70 4.07 14.55 7.30
CA ARG A 70 4.81 14.10 6.11
C ARG A 70 6.09 13.34 6.44
N GLU A 71 6.70 13.60 7.58
CA GLU A 71 7.90 12.89 8.05
C GLU A 71 7.66 11.37 8.15
N PHE A 72 6.42 10.97 8.41
CA PHE A 72 6.00 9.57 8.56
C PHE A 72 5.29 9.04 7.31
N ALA A 73 5.41 9.71 6.16
CA ALA A 73 4.70 9.30 4.93
C ALA A 73 5.02 7.85 4.50
N SER A 74 6.23 7.37 4.77
CA SER A 74 6.68 6.02 4.41
C SER A 74 5.85 4.89 5.02
N CYS A 75 5.23 5.11 6.19
CA CYS A 75 4.40 4.12 6.86
C CYS A 75 2.88 4.35 6.68
N SER A 76 2.47 5.23 5.76
CA SER A 76 1.06 5.51 5.45
C SER A 76 0.14 5.74 6.67
N PRO A 77 0.51 6.60 7.62
CA PRO A 77 -0.16 6.72 8.92
C PRO A 77 -1.63 7.18 8.81
N GLY A 78 -1.99 7.95 7.77
CA GLY A 78 -3.37 8.32 7.50
C GLY A 78 -4.24 7.11 7.12
N THR A 79 -3.72 6.22 6.26
CA THR A 79 -4.40 4.98 5.85
C THR A 79 -4.56 4.01 7.02
N LEU A 80 -3.53 3.89 7.86
CA LEU A 80 -3.61 3.07 9.08
C LEU A 80 -4.67 3.60 10.04
N LEU A 81 -4.66 4.90 10.32
CA LEU A 81 -5.69 5.52 11.17
C LEU A 81 -7.09 5.35 10.58
N LEU A 82 -7.21 5.41 9.25
CA LEU A 82 -8.47 5.18 8.56
C LEU A 82 -8.99 3.75 8.72
N ARG A 83 -8.12 2.74 8.55
CA ARG A 83 -8.46 1.34 8.79
C ARG A 83 -9.04 1.15 10.19
N GLU A 84 -8.36 1.68 11.20
CA GLU A 84 -8.80 1.57 12.60
C GLU A 84 -10.12 2.30 12.84
N SER A 85 -10.33 3.46 12.24
CA SER A 85 -11.61 4.18 12.37
C SER A 85 -12.78 3.46 11.70
N ILE A 86 -12.55 2.73 10.61
CA ILE A 86 -13.56 1.88 9.96
C ILE A 86 -13.87 0.66 10.83
N ALA A 87 -12.84 0.00 11.38
CA ALA A 87 -13.01 -1.10 12.31
C ALA A 87 -13.80 -0.68 13.56
N TYR A 88 -13.48 0.49 14.11
CA TYR A 88 -14.25 1.11 15.20
C TYR A 88 -15.72 1.32 14.83
N ALA A 89 -16.00 1.88 13.64
CA ALA A 89 -17.38 2.12 13.20
C ALA A 89 -18.16 0.80 13.07
N ALA A 90 -17.54 -0.24 12.52
CA ALA A 90 -18.14 -1.56 12.41
C ALA A 90 -18.40 -2.20 13.79
N ALA A 91 -17.42 -2.14 14.70
CA ALA A 91 -17.56 -2.66 16.07
C ALA A 91 -18.63 -1.89 16.88
N ALA A 92 -18.79 -0.59 16.60
CA ALA A 92 -19.84 0.24 17.18
C ALA A 92 -21.23 0.01 16.55
N GLY A 93 -21.38 -0.92 15.60
CA GLY A 93 -22.64 -1.24 14.94
C GLY A 93 -23.17 -0.13 14.03
N LEU A 94 -22.29 0.74 13.52
CA LEU A 94 -22.70 1.82 12.62
C LEU A 94 -23.05 1.24 11.24
N ALA A 95 -24.15 1.72 10.67
CA ALA A 95 -24.67 1.27 9.39
C ALA A 95 -23.83 1.77 8.20
N SER A 96 -23.06 2.85 8.37
CA SER A 96 -22.21 3.37 7.30
C SER A 96 -20.98 4.11 7.78
N TYR A 97 -19.99 4.19 6.89
CA TYR A 97 -18.80 5.02 7.01
C TYR A 97 -18.73 5.93 5.79
N GLU A 98 -18.87 7.24 6.00
CA GLU A 98 -19.07 8.23 4.95
C GLU A 98 -17.80 9.06 4.75
N PHE A 99 -17.28 8.99 3.53
CA PHE A 99 -16.19 9.85 3.07
C PHE A 99 -16.80 11.11 2.49
N LEU A 100 -16.64 12.24 3.18
CA LEU A 100 -17.15 13.53 2.71
C LEU A 100 -16.18 14.18 1.71
N GLY A 101 -16.73 14.91 0.75
CA GLY A 101 -15.98 15.62 -0.27
C GLY A 101 -16.13 15.01 -1.65
N ARG A 102 -15.05 15.05 -2.44
CA ARG A 102 -15.02 14.44 -3.78
C ARG A 102 -14.48 13.03 -3.70
N ALA A 103 -14.86 12.20 -4.67
CA ALA A 103 -14.18 10.94 -4.93
C ALA A 103 -12.72 11.25 -5.29
N GLU A 104 -11.80 10.86 -4.41
CA GLU A 104 -10.36 10.97 -4.58
C GLU A 104 -9.79 9.55 -4.70
N PRO A 105 -8.74 9.31 -5.51
CA PRO A 105 -8.27 7.95 -5.81
C PRO A 105 -7.90 7.08 -4.60
N TRP A 106 -7.59 7.68 -3.45
CA TRP A 106 -7.29 6.94 -2.22
C TRP A 106 -8.54 6.38 -1.52
N ILE A 107 -9.74 6.87 -1.88
CA ILE A 107 -11.02 6.39 -1.35
C ILE A 107 -11.44 5.09 -2.04
N ASP A 108 -11.05 4.90 -3.32
CA ASP A 108 -11.44 3.76 -4.16
C ASP A 108 -11.03 2.40 -3.59
N MET A 109 -9.99 2.36 -2.74
CA MET A 109 -9.57 1.14 -2.05
C MET A 109 -10.56 0.70 -0.95
N TRP A 110 -11.43 1.59 -0.49
CA TRP A 110 -12.38 1.36 0.60
C TRP A 110 -13.81 1.16 0.11
N THR A 111 -14.21 1.87 -0.94
CA THR A 111 -15.56 1.79 -1.49
C THR A 111 -15.59 2.28 -2.94
N ARG A 112 -16.47 1.69 -3.74
CA ARG A 112 -16.85 2.18 -5.07
C ARG A 112 -18.21 2.89 -5.08
N ARG A 113 -18.88 2.94 -3.92
CA ARG A 113 -20.21 3.50 -3.79
C ARG A 113 -20.11 4.99 -3.59
N GLU A 114 -20.56 5.74 -4.58
CA GLU A 114 -20.69 7.19 -4.50
C GLU A 114 -22.15 7.59 -4.27
N ARG A 115 -22.35 8.68 -3.51
CA ARG A 115 -23.66 9.30 -3.33
C ARG A 115 -23.57 10.77 -3.75
N ALA A 116 -24.23 11.09 -4.86
CA ALA A 116 -24.31 12.46 -5.33
C ALA A 116 -25.03 13.33 -4.29
N SER A 117 -24.36 14.40 -3.86
CA SER A 117 -24.96 15.42 -3.00
C SER A 117 -25.24 16.67 -3.84
N VAL A 118 -26.46 17.19 -3.73
CA VAL A 118 -26.87 18.43 -4.41
C VAL A 118 -27.19 19.49 -3.36
N ALA A 119 -26.77 20.71 -3.61
CA ALA A 119 -27.19 21.86 -2.80
C ALA A 119 -28.50 22.40 -3.38
N LEU A 120 -29.58 22.32 -2.61
CA LEU A 120 -30.85 22.97 -2.94
C LEU A 120 -30.87 24.36 -2.31
N ARG A 121 -31.18 25.38 -3.11
CA ARG A 121 -31.38 26.76 -2.64
C ARG A 121 -32.81 27.15 -2.93
N GLY A 122 -33.56 27.47 -1.88
CA GLY A 122 -34.92 28.00 -1.99
C GLY A 122 -34.89 29.52 -1.96
N TYR A 123 -35.63 30.16 -2.86
CA TYR A 123 -35.80 31.60 -2.89
C TYR A 123 -37.29 31.91 -2.72
N PRO A 124 -37.66 32.87 -1.86
CA PRO A 124 -39.04 33.29 -1.74
C PRO A 124 -39.52 33.92 -3.05
N TYR A 125 -40.81 33.75 -3.38
CA TYR A 125 -41.39 34.31 -4.61
C TYR A 125 -41.66 35.82 -4.46
N ASN A 126 -40.59 36.61 -4.40
CA ASN A 126 -40.61 38.07 -4.33
C ASN A 126 -39.35 38.66 -4.98
N LEU A 127 -39.29 39.99 -5.08
CA LEU A 127 -38.17 40.70 -5.72
C LEU A 127 -36.82 40.41 -5.03
N HIS A 128 -36.81 40.20 -3.71
CA HIS A 128 -35.58 39.84 -2.98
C HIS A 128 -35.10 38.44 -3.33
N GLY A 129 -36.02 37.47 -3.49
CA GLY A 129 -35.70 36.12 -3.93
C GLY A 129 -35.22 36.09 -5.39
N ALA A 130 -35.82 36.90 -6.27
CA ALA A 130 -35.36 37.06 -7.64
C ALA A 130 -33.95 37.67 -7.72
N ALA A 131 -33.67 38.69 -6.90
CA ALA A 131 -32.35 39.30 -6.80
C ALA A 131 -31.30 38.31 -6.26
N ALA A 132 -31.63 37.56 -5.21
CA ALA A 132 -30.76 36.54 -4.63
C ALA A 132 -30.45 35.40 -5.62
N LEU A 133 -31.46 34.93 -6.35
CA LEU A 133 -31.28 33.97 -7.44
C LEU A 133 -30.37 34.54 -8.54
N GLY A 134 -30.58 35.79 -8.93
CA GLY A 134 -29.74 36.49 -9.90
C GLY A 134 -28.28 36.57 -9.47
N THR A 135 -28.02 36.92 -8.19
CA THR A 135 -26.66 36.94 -7.64
C THR A 135 -26.02 35.56 -7.60
N ASP A 136 -26.78 34.54 -7.22
CA ASP A 136 -26.28 33.17 -7.15
C ASP A 136 -25.98 32.60 -8.55
N LEU A 137 -26.83 32.89 -9.53
CA LEU A 137 -26.58 32.55 -10.94
C LEU A 137 -25.36 33.29 -11.49
N ALA A 138 -25.17 34.56 -11.14
CA ALA A 138 -24.00 35.34 -11.55
C ALA A 138 -22.71 34.79 -10.91
N VAL A 139 -22.73 34.44 -9.63
CA VAL A 139 -21.61 33.78 -8.92
C VAL A 139 -21.35 32.39 -9.49
N GLU A 140 -22.39 31.62 -9.79
CA GLU A 140 -22.30 30.31 -10.43
C GLU A 140 -21.68 30.42 -11.82
N ALA A 141 -22.08 31.41 -12.63
CA ALA A 141 -21.58 31.67 -13.98
C ALA A 141 -20.14 32.20 -13.98
N ALA A 142 -19.80 33.16 -13.11
CA ALA A 142 -18.43 33.62 -12.89
C ALA A 142 -17.54 32.48 -12.36
N GLY A 143 -18.11 31.66 -11.47
CA GLY A 143 -17.53 30.42 -10.99
C GLY A 143 -17.41 29.36 -12.08
N ARG A 144 -18.27 29.32 -13.11
CA ARG A 144 -18.17 28.43 -14.28
C ARG A 144 -17.06 28.88 -15.22
N GLY A 145 -16.83 30.19 -15.37
CA GLY A 145 -15.66 30.75 -16.05
C GLY A 145 -14.35 30.39 -15.34
N LYS A 146 -14.29 30.59 -14.02
CA LYS A 146 -13.17 30.10 -13.19
C LYS A 146 -13.04 28.57 -13.18
N ARG A 147 -14.16 27.82 -13.23
CA ARG A 147 -14.17 26.33 -13.37
C ARG A 147 -13.81 25.87 -14.78
N GLY A 148 -13.95 26.70 -15.81
CA GLY A 148 -13.50 26.45 -17.18
C GLY A 148 -11.98 26.61 -17.28
N LEU A 149 -11.45 27.69 -16.71
CA LEU A 149 -10.01 27.89 -16.51
C LEU A 149 -9.42 26.84 -15.56
N ALA A 150 -10.13 26.48 -14.49
CA ALA A 150 -9.72 25.39 -13.60
C ALA A 150 -9.81 24.04 -14.31
N ARG A 151 -10.79 23.77 -15.19
CA ARG A 151 -10.83 22.57 -16.05
C ARG A 151 -9.75 22.55 -17.11
N LEU A 152 -9.31 23.70 -17.61
CA LEU A 152 -8.15 23.81 -18.49
C LEU A 152 -6.87 23.58 -17.68
N ALA A 153 -6.76 24.13 -16.48
CA ALA A 153 -5.69 23.83 -15.53
C ALA A 153 -5.75 22.38 -14.99
N GLU A 154 -6.93 21.76 -14.96
CA GLU A 154 -7.19 20.37 -14.57
C GLU A 154 -6.91 19.44 -15.74
N ARG A 155 -7.15 19.85 -16.99
CA ARG A 155 -6.69 19.18 -18.22
C ARG A 155 -5.17 19.29 -18.39
N LEU A 156 -4.59 20.46 -18.09
CA LEU A 156 -3.15 20.64 -17.99
C LEU A 156 -2.57 19.87 -16.80
N ARG A 157 -3.30 19.74 -15.68
CA ARG A 157 -2.97 18.84 -14.56
C ARG A 157 -3.24 17.38 -14.88
N GLU A 158 -4.15 17.01 -15.78
CA GLU A 158 -4.41 15.64 -16.23
C GLU A 158 -3.35 15.21 -17.26
N LEU A 159 -2.92 16.11 -18.14
CA LEU A 159 -1.71 15.97 -18.95
C LEU A 159 -0.47 15.93 -18.04
N ALA A 160 -0.41 16.77 -17.01
CA ALA A 160 0.60 16.65 -15.97
C ALA A 160 0.39 15.42 -15.08
N LYS A 161 -0.80 14.79 -15.00
CA LYS A 161 -1.11 13.52 -14.31
C LYS A 161 -0.86 12.30 -15.20
N ALA A 162 -0.74 12.44 -16.50
CA ALA A 162 0.05 11.49 -17.29
C ALA A 162 1.52 11.58 -16.84
N GLY A 163 1.99 12.79 -16.55
CA GLY A 163 3.24 13.05 -15.81
C GLY A 163 3.23 12.56 -14.35
N VAL A 164 2.12 12.63 -13.60
CA VAL A 164 1.98 12.13 -12.21
C VAL A 164 1.72 10.64 -12.16
N ARG A 165 1.12 9.99 -13.16
CA ARG A 165 1.17 8.53 -13.35
C ARG A 165 2.58 8.07 -13.65
N TRP A 166 3.33 8.86 -14.42
CA TRP A 166 4.78 8.71 -14.55
C TRP A 166 5.55 9.01 -13.25
N LEU A 167 4.98 9.78 -12.32
CA LEU A 167 5.57 10.12 -11.01
C LEU A 167 5.15 9.18 -9.88
N VAL A 168 3.96 8.57 -9.97
CA VAL A 168 3.46 7.46 -9.14
C VAL A 168 4.13 6.18 -9.59
N SER A 169 4.37 5.99 -10.89
CA SER A 169 5.33 4.98 -11.36
C SER A 169 6.76 5.33 -10.91
N ARG A 170 7.08 6.60 -10.62
CA ARG A 170 8.37 7.02 -10.04
C ARG A 170 8.49 6.80 -8.53
N VAL A 171 7.38 6.84 -7.79
CA VAL A 171 7.32 6.51 -6.35
C VAL A 171 7.18 5.00 -6.16
N SER A 172 6.46 4.31 -7.04
CA SER A 172 6.51 2.85 -7.14
C SER A 172 7.87 2.38 -7.67
N ARG A 173 8.60 3.13 -8.52
CA ARG A 173 10.01 2.84 -8.91
C ARG A 173 10.98 2.72 -7.73
N ASN A 174 10.64 3.27 -6.56
CA ASN A 174 11.44 3.06 -5.35
C ASN A 174 11.22 1.67 -4.73
N TYR A 175 10.14 0.96 -5.07
CA TYR A 175 9.75 -0.33 -4.50
C TYR A 175 9.52 -1.45 -5.55
N ILE A 176 9.21 -1.10 -6.80
CA ILE A 176 8.88 -1.97 -7.93
C ILE A 176 9.63 -1.40 -9.14
N ALA A 177 10.51 -2.19 -9.76
CA ALA A 177 11.35 -1.69 -10.84
C ALA A 177 10.57 -1.19 -12.08
N GLY A 178 9.45 -1.85 -12.40
CA GLY A 178 8.53 -1.52 -13.48
C GLY A 178 7.57 -2.68 -13.76
N ASP A 179 6.83 -2.59 -14.86
CA ASP A 179 5.89 -3.62 -15.33
C ASP A 179 6.52 -4.60 -16.33
N SER A 180 7.75 -4.33 -16.76
CA SER A 180 8.50 -5.17 -17.69
C SER A 180 9.81 -5.71 -17.10
N LEU A 181 10.29 -6.80 -17.69
CA LEU A 181 11.58 -7.38 -17.33
C LEU A 181 12.76 -6.43 -17.67
N ALA A 182 12.62 -5.63 -18.73
CA ALA A 182 13.60 -4.60 -19.11
C ALA A 182 13.72 -3.50 -18.05
N ASP A 183 12.63 -3.19 -17.34
CA ASP A 183 12.68 -2.25 -16.22
C ASP A 183 13.47 -2.81 -15.04
N ALA A 184 13.28 -4.10 -14.73
CA ALA A 184 14.07 -4.80 -13.72
C ALA A 184 15.56 -4.80 -14.07
N GLU A 185 15.91 -5.03 -15.34
CA GLU A 185 17.29 -4.98 -15.82
C GLU A 185 17.92 -3.60 -15.60
N ARG A 186 17.24 -2.54 -16.02
CA ARG A 186 17.73 -1.16 -15.89
C ARG A 186 17.99 -0.78 -14.44
N ILE A 187 17.13 -1.19 -13.51
CA ILE A 187 17.32 -0.94 -12.07
C ILE A 187 18.49 -1.77 -11.53
N ARG A 188 18.59 -3.05 -11.92
CA ARG A 188 19.72 -3.92 -11.57
C ARG A 188 21.06 -3.32 -12.02
N GLU A 189 21.17 -2.87 -13.27
CA GLU A 189 22.38 -2.23 -13.79
C GLU A 189 22.72 -0.92 -13.05
N LYS A 190 21.70 -0.17 -12.63
CA LYS A 190 21.90 1.04 -11.83
C LYS A 190 22.48 0.69 -10.46
N LEU A 191 21.95 -0.33 -9.78
CA LEU A 191 22.47 -0.82 -8.51
C LEU A 191 23.87 -1.42 -8.66
N ALA A 192 24.11 -2.16 -9.73
CA ALA A 192 25.42 -2.73 -10.04
C ALA A 192 26.51 -1.66 -10.22
N ARG A 193 26.18 -0.54 -10.88
CA ARG A 193 27.08 0.62 -11.00
C ARG A 193 27.40 1.28 -9.66
N GLN A 194 26.57 1.07 -8.64
CA GLN A 194 26.80 1.52 -7.26
C GLN A 194 27.50 0.47 -6.41
N GLY A 195 27.92 -0.67 -6.99
CA GLY A 195 28.54 -1.76 -6.24
C GLY A 195 27.57 -2.66 -5.51
N LEU A 196 26.26 -2.52 -5.73
CA LEU A 196 25.22 -3.28 -5.03
C LEU A 196 24.73 -4.47 -5.88
N SER A 197 24.56 -5.63 -5.24
CA SER A 197 23.81 -6.77 -5.79
C SER A 197 22.31 -6.53 -5.67
N ALA A 198 21.52 -7.20 -6.52
CA ALA A 198 20.07 -7.09 -6.47
C ALA A 198 19.40 -8.46 -6.21
N THR A 199 18.12 -8.43 -5.86
CA THR A 199 17.23 -9.58 -5.98
C THR A 199 16.10 -9.19 -6.90
N ILE A 200 15.77 -10.04 -7.87
CA ILE A 200 14.62 -9.84 -8.74
C ILE A 200 13.47 -10.72 -8.22
N GLY A 201 12.31 -10.12 -7.97
CA GLY A 201 11.09 -10.83 -7.60
C GLY A 201 9.95 -10.43 -8.52
N TYR A 202 9.26 -11.42 -9.09
CA TYR A 202 8.05 -11.17 -9.87
C TYR A 202 6.84 -11.05 -8.94
N TRP A 203 6.00 -10.03 -9.19
CA TRP A 203 4.76 -9.78 -8.47
C TRP A 203 3.59 -10.14 -9.39
N ASN A 204 2.96 -11.29 -9.14
CA ASN A 204 1.84 -11.79 -9.94
C ASN A 204 0.51 -11.15 -9.54
N ALA A 205 -0.49 -11.24 -10.42
CA ALA A 205 -1.88 -10.99 -10.06
C ALA A 205 -2.48 -12.20 -9.31
N GLU A 206 -3.49 -11.99 -8.45
CA GLU A 206 -4.08 -13.04 -7.60
C GLU A 206 -4.60 -14.26 -8.37
N GLN A 207 -5.08 -14.08 -9.61
CA GLN A 207 -5.66 -15.15 -10.43
C GLN A 207 -4.80 -15.51 -11.65
N GLN A 208 -3.51 -15.19 -11.62
CA GLN A 208 -2.63 -15.51 -12.74
C GLN A 208 -2.35 -17.03 -12.79
N PRO A 209 -2.44 -17.67 -13.97
CA PRO A 209 -2.16 -19.11 -14.08
C PRO A 209 -0.73 -19.45 -13.64
N PRO A 210 -0.51 -20.56 -12.90
CA PRO A 210 0.82 -20.98 -12.44
C PRO A 210 1.86 -21.06 -13.56
N ARG A 211 1.46 -21.50 -14.75
CA ARG A 211 2.36 -21.58 -15.90
C ARG A 211 2.87 -20.21 -16.33
N ALA A 212 2.02 -19.20 -16.38
CA ALA A 212 2.41 -17.84 -16.74
C ALA A 212 3.39 -17.25 -15.70
N VAL A 213 3.18 -17.56 -14.41
CA VAL A 213 4.12 -17.18 -13.35
C VAL A 213 5.48 -17.86 -13.54
N ALA A 214 5.49 -19.17 -13.84
CA ALA A 214 6.72 -19.90 -14.14
C ALA A 214 7.46 -19.31 -15.35
N ASP A 215 6.76 -18.92 -16.41
CA ASP A 215 7.35 -18.31 -17.60
C ASP A 215 8.06 -16.97 -17.25
N HIS A 216 7.51 -16.18 -16.31
CA HIS A 216 8.18 -14.99 -15.78
C HIS A 216 9.44 -15.32 -14.96
N TYR A 217 9.43 -16.39 -14.16
CA TYR A 217 10.63 -16.85 -13.44
C TYR A 217 11.72 -17.32 -14.40
N LEU A 218 11.36 -18.07 -15.44
CA LEU A 218 12.30 -18.53 -16.47
C LEU A 218 12.93 -17.35 -17.21
N ALA A 219 12.13 -16.35 -17.60
CA ALA A 219 12.62 -15.13 -18.24
C ALA A 219 13.54 -14.32 -17.30
N GLY A 220 13.21 -14.26 -16.01
CA GLY A 220 14.06 -13.65 -14.98
C GLY A 220 15.44 -14.32 -14.89
N LEU A 221 15.49 -15.65 -14.87
CA LEU A 221 16.76 -16.40 -14.87
C LEU A 221 17.57 -16.16 -16.14
N ASP A 222 16.92 -16.06 -17.30
CA ASP A 222 17.60 -15.72 -18.55
C ASP A 222 18.28 -14.36 -18.50
N LEU A 223 17.57 -13.33 -18.02
CA LEU A 223 18.14 -11.99 -17.82
C LEU A 223 19.34 -12.06 -16.87
N LEU A 224 19.23 -12.83 -15.79
CA LEU A 224 20.26 -12.93 -14.78
C LEU A 224 21.47 -13.76 -15.22
N SER A 225 21.37 -14.58 -16.26
CA SER A 225 22.43 -15.50 -16.68
C SER A 225 23.80 -14.83 -16.86
N ARG A 226 23.83 -13.59 -17.33
CA ARG A 226 25.05 -12.81 -17.61
C ARG A 226 25.56 -11.95 -16.44
N ASP A 227 24.92 -11.99 -15.28
CA ASP A 227 25.24 -11.08 -14.17
C ASP A 227 26.34 -11.60 -13.23
N GLU A 228 27.54 -11.04 -13.21
CA GLU A 228 28.58 -11.60 -12.33
C GLU A 228 28.44 -11.23 -10.83
N ARG A 229 27.44 -10.42 -10.44
CA ARG A 229 27.38 -9.79 -9.10
C ARG A 229 26.51 -10.50 -8.06
N GLY A 230 26.31 -11.82 -8.19
CA GLY A 230 25.56 -12.59 -7.20
C GLY A 230 24.07 -12.21 -7.09
N THR A 231 23.52 -11.53 -8.11
CA THR A 231 22.07 -11.27 -8.21
C THR A 231 21.33 -12.60 -8.41
N TYR A 232 20.20 -12.73 -7.73
CA TYR A 232 19.38 -13.95 -7.74
C TYR A 232 17.89 -13.67 -7.88
N LEU A 233 17.13 -14.73 -8.18
CA LEU A 233 15.69 -14.67 -8.36
C LEU A 233 14.97 -15.09 -7.07
N SER A 234 14.08 -14.26 -6.54
CA SER A 234 13.12 -14.64 -5.49
C SER A 234 11.85 -15.20 -6.13
N ILE A 235 11.41 -16.36 -5.63
CA ILE A 235 10.22 -17.08 -6.09
C ILE A 235 9.23 -17.32 -4.94
N LYS A 236 7.95 -17.42 -5.28
CA LYS A 236 6.84 -17.68 -4.35
C LYS A 236 6.20 -19.01 -4.72
N LEU A 237 6.54 -20.08 -4.03
CA LEU A 237 6.11 -21.43 -4.45
C LEU A 237 4.57 -21.62 -4.56
N PRO A 238 3.73 -21.06 -3.68
CA PRO A 238 2.27 -21.12 -3.81
C PRO A 238 1.73 -20.53 -5.12
N THR A 239 2.41 -19.56 -5.73
CA THR A 239 1.96 -18.94 -7.00
C THR A 239 2.22 -19.87 -8.19
N LEU A 240 3.07 -20.88 -8.02
CA LEU A 240 3.21 -22.01 -8.94
C LEU A 240 2.18 -23.13 -8.69
N GLY A 241 1.23 -22.92 -7.76
CA GLY A 241 0.26 -23.93 -7.34
C GLY A 241 0.93 -25.19 -6.77
N PHE A 242 2.16 -25.07 -6.28
CA PHE A 242 3.02 -26.20 -5.88
C PHE A 242 3.20 -27.27 -6.97
N ALA A 243 3.05 -26.92 -8.24
CA ALA A 243 3.17 -27.85 -9.35
C ALA A 243 4.64 -28.31 -9.53
N PRO A 244 4.95 -29.60 -9.29
CA PRO A 244 6.30 -30.14 -9.38
C PRO A 244 7.02 -29.80 -10.66
N GLN A 245 6.33 -29.98 -11.80
CA GLN A 245 6.91 -29.87 -13.12
C GLN A 245 7.31 -28.41 -13.46
N LEU A 246 6.60 -27.43 -12.90
CA LEU A 246 6.93 -26.02 -13.10
C LEU A 246 8.16 -25.63 -12.27
N LEU A 247 8.24 -26.11 -11.02
CA LEU A 247 9.41 -25.88 -10.19
C LEU A 247 10.66 -26.56 -10.78
N ASP A 248 10.52 -27.78 -11.29
CA ASP A 248 11.61 -28.51 -11.94
C ASP A 248 12.13 -27.76 -13.18
N ALA A 249 11.24 -27.14 -13.97
CA ALA A 249 11.65 -26.30 -15.09
C ALA A 249 12.44 -25.06 -14.64
N VAL A 250 12.00 -24.40 -13.56
CA VAL A 250 12.70 -23.25 -12.97
C VAL A 250 14.06 -23.67 -12.39
N ALA A 251 14.13 -24.80 -11.69
CA ALA A 251 15.38 -25.34 -11.12
C ALA A 251 16.39 -25.75 -12.21
N ALA A 252 15.93 -26.45 -13.25
CA ALA A 252 16.78 -26.80 -14.40
C ALA A 252 17.38 -25.55 -15.05
N LYS A 253 16.58 -24.49 -15.18
CA LYS A 253 17.02 -23.20 -15.71
C LYS A 253 18.00 -22.49 -14.77
N ALA A 254 17.76 -22.56 -13.47
CA ALA A 254 18.64 -22.01 -12.44
C ALA A 254 20.04 -22.65 -12.49
N CYS A 255 20.11 -23.99 -12.57
CA CYS A 255 21.36 -24.72 -12.78
C CYS A 255 22.07 -24.29 -14.07
N LYS A 256 21.34 -24.24 -15.19
CA LYS A 256 21.90 -23.85 -16.48
C LYS A 256 22.47 -22.43 -16.49
N THR A 257 21.86 -21.52 -15.73
CA THR A 257 22.26 -20.11 -15.65
C THR A 257 23.25 -19.82 -14.51
N GLY A 258 23.54 -20.82 -13.67
CA GLY A 258 24.35 -20.65 -12.46
C GLY A 258 23.75 -19.67 -11.45
N ARG A 259 22.41 -19.59 -11.39
CA ARG A 259 21.70 -18.61 -10.54
C ARG A 259 21.00 -19.26 -9.38
N ARG A 260 21.06 -18.60 -8.24
CA ARG A 260 20.23 -18.97 -7.09
C ARG A 260 18.76 -18.69 -7.36
N ILE A 261 17.92 -19.62 -6.92
CA ILE A 261 16.49 -19.40 -6.69
C ILE A 261 16.24 -19.29 -5.19
N HIS A 262 15.60 -18.22 -4.74
CA HIS A 262 15.36 -17.92 -3.34
C HIS A 262 13.87 -18.05 -3.04
N PHE A 263 13.50 -18.96 -2.16
CA PHE A 263 12.11 -19.16 -1.75
C PHE A 263 11.71 -18.10 -0.74
N ASP A 264 10.75 -17.26 -1.11
CA ASP A 264 10.13 -16.29 -0.21
C ASP A 264 9.20 -17.01 0.78
N ALA A 265 9.20 -16.56 2.04
CA ALA A 265 8.25 -17.03 3.03
C ALA A 265 6.89 -16.37 2.80
N LEU A 266 5.83 -17.18 2.84
CA LEU A 266 4.44 -16.74 2.71
C LEU A 266 3.66 -17.13 3.96
N GLY A 267 2.42 -17.58 3.84
CA GLY A 267 1.65 -18.03 5.00
C GLY A 267 2.26 -19.28 5.67
N PRO A 268 2.09 -19.45 6.99
CA PRO A 268 2.63 -20.58 7.74
C PRO A 268 2.14 -21.95 7.24
N GLU A 269 0.96 -22.00 6.60
CA GLU A 269 0.37 -23.20 6.00
C GLU A 269 1.18 -23.74 4.80
N ALA A 270 1.98 -22.89 4.14
CA ALA A 270 2.74 -23.27 2.96
C ALA A 270 4.14 -23.84 3.29
N VAL A 271 4.57 -23.78 4.55
CA VAL A 271 5.98 -24.00 4.93
C VAL A 271 6.42 -25.43 4.72
N ASP A 272 5.65 -26.40 5.21
CA ASP A 272 6.02 -27.83 5.14
C ASP A 272 6.04 -28.32 3.68
N GLN A 273 5.04 -27.91 2.90
CA GLN A 273 5.00 -28.22 1.47
C GLN A 273 6.17 -27.57 0.72
N THR A 274 6.59 -26.36 1.13
CA THR A 274 7.77 -25.71 0.56
C THR A 274 9.06 -26.47 0.87
N ARG A 275 9.25 -26.92 2.12
CA ARG A 275 10.42 -27.73 2.51
C ARG A 275 10.50 -29.04 1.71
N GLN A 276 9.38 -29.76 1.62
CA GLN A 276 9.31 -31.01 0.85
C GLN A 276 9.67 -30.80 -0.64
N GLN A 277 9.24 -29.70 -1.23
CA GLN A 277 9.55 -29.38 -2.63
C GLN A 277 11.01 -28.99 -2.81
N ILE A 278 11.60 -28.24 -1.86
CA ILE A 278 13.04 -27.93 -1.85
C ILE A 278 13.87 -29.22 -1.78
N GLU A 279 13.54 -30.13 -0.86
CA GLU A 279 14.24 -31.43 -0.75
C GLU A 279 14.17 -32.23 -2.05
N ARG A 280 12.98 -32.30 -2.68
CA ARG A 280 12.83 -32.95 -3.98
C ARG A 280 13.69 -32.28 -5.06
N THR A 281 13.70 -30.95 -5.10
CA THR A 281 14.48 -30.18 -6.08
C THR A 281 15.98 -30.37 -5.88
N LEU A 282 16.48 -30.38 -4.64
CA LEU A 282 17.88 -30.66 -4.32
C LEU A 282 18.29 -32.08 -4.78
N ALA A 283 17.42 -33.07 -4.56
CA ALA A 283 17.67 -34.44 -5.00
C ALA A 283 17.66 -34.59 -6.52
N ALA A 284 16.74 -33.90 -7.21
CA ALA A 284 16.58 -33.99 -8.67
C ALA A 284 17.62 -33.16 -9.44
N PHE A 285 18.14 -32.08 -8.86
CA PHE A 285 19.08 -31.16 -9.51
C PHE A 285 20.34 -30.94 -8.65
N PRO A 286 21.28 -31.91 -8.64
CA PRO A 286 22.55 -31.75 -7.94
C PRO A 286 23.29 -30.50 -8.44
N GLY A 287 23.53 -29.53 -7.54
CA GLY A 287 24.19 -28.26 -7.86
C GLY A 287 23.27 -27.06 -8.05
N VAL A 288 21.96 -27.20 -7.84
CA VAL A 288 21.06 -26.05 -7.73
C VAL A 288 21.40 -25.23 -6.48
N ASP A 289 21.61 -23.91 -6.65
CA ASP A 289 21.80 -23.00 -5.52
C ASP A 289 20.41 -22.52 -5.04
N ILE A 290 20.08 -22.81 -3.79
CA ILE A 290 18.78 -22.49 -3.19
C ILE A 290 18.95 -21.58 -1.98
N GLY A 291 18.13 -20.54 -1.95
CA GLY A 291 17.92 -19.70 -0.77
C GLY A 291 16.54 -19.93 -0.14
N TYR A 292 16.45 -19.66 1.16
CA TYR A 292 15.26 -19.86 1.96
C TYR A 292 15.05 -18.67 2.91
N THR A 293 13.81 -18.24 3.08
CA THR A 293 13.46 -17.10 3.95
C THR A 293 12.93 -17.60 5.29
N LEU A 294 13.48 -17.09 6.40
CA LEU A 294 13.05 -17.41 7.77
C LEU A 294 12.32 -16.23 8.41
N PRO A 295 11.00 -16.34 8.67
CA PRO A 295 10.25 -15.35 9.43
C PRO A 295 10.51 -15.44 10.93
N ALA A 296 11.28 -14.49 11.46
CA ALA A 296 11.62 -14.38 12.88
C ALA A 296 10.44 -14.42 13.85
N ARG A 297 9.25 -14.00 13.42
CA ARG A 297 8.05 -14.05 14.26
C ARG A 297 7.47 -15.44 14.48
N TRP A 298 7.92 -16.48 13.76
CA TRP A 298 7.42 -17.84 13.94
C TRP A 298 8.34 -18.68 14.84
N ARG A 299 7.78 -19.35 15.84
CA ARG A 299 8.52 -20.20 16.80
C ARG A 299 9.23 -21.33 16.07
N ARG A 300 8.55 -21.93 15.08
CA ARG A 300 9.11 -22.98 14.21
C ARG A 300 10.34 -22.53 13.41
N SER A 301 10.58 -21.23 13.25
CA SER A 301 11.71 -20.79 12.42
C SER A 301 13.07 -21.17 12.97
N LEU A 302 13.20 -21.47 14.28
CA LEU A 302 14.43 -22.04 14.84
C LEU A 302 14.70 -23.44 14.29
N ASP A 303 13.68 -24.29 14.25
CA ASP A 303 13.76 -25.63 13.67
C ASP A 303 13.96 -25.56 12.14
N ASP A 304 13.29 -24.61 11.49
CA ASP A 304 13.47 -24.39 10.05
C ASP A 304 14.89 -23.85 9.73
N ALA A 305 15.53 -23.11 10.64
CA ALA A 305 16.92 -22.67 10.50
C ALA A 305 17.91 -23.84 10.59
N ALA A 306 17.70 -24.74 11.55
CA ALA A 306 18.50 -25.96 11.68
C ALA A 306 18.36 -26.84 10.42
N TRP A 307 17.13 -27.04 9.95
CA TRP A 307 16.88 -27.75 8.69
C TRP A 307 17.54 -27.08 7.48
N ALA A 308 17.48 -25.75 7.38
CA ALA A 308 18.12 -25.02 6.28
C ALA A 308 19.65 -25.16 6.32
N ALA A 309 20.25 -25.20 7.52
CA ALA A 309 21.68 -25.43 7.70
C ALA A 309 22.08 -26.86 7.30
N GLU A 310 21.30 -27.87 7.67
CA GLU A 310 21.52 -29.27 7.25
C GLU A 310 21.54 -29.43 5.72
N HIS A 311 20.70 -28.65 5.03
CA HIS A 311 20.60 -28.66 3.57
C HIS A 311 21.52 -27.65 2.87
N ASN A 312 22.41 -26.97 3.61
CA ASN A 312 23.34 -25.94 3.11
C ASN A 312 22.64 -24.81 2.32
N LEU A 313 21.46 -24.39 2.76
CA LEU A 313 20.68 -23.35 2.09
C LEU A 313 21.16 -21.94 2.48
N TRP A 314 21.02 -21.01 1.54
CA TRP A 314 21.24 -19.59 1.84
C TRP A 314 20.06 -18.99 2.58
N VAL A 315 20.28 -18.52 3.79
CA VAL A 315 19.19 -18.01 4.64
C VAL A 315 19.03 -16.50 4.50
N ARG A 316 17.78 -16.05 4.37
CA ARG A 316 17.37 -14.66 4.57
C ARG A 316 16.43 -14.56 5.77
N VAL A 317 16.85 -13.91 6.84
CA VAL A 317 15.98 -13.67 8.00
C VAL A 317 15.16 -12.40 7.78
N VAL A 318 13.86 -12.47 8.07
CA VAL A 318 12.92 -11.34 7.98
C VAL A 318 12.07 -11.27 9.24
N LYS A 319 11.45 -10.13 9.54
CA LYS A 319 10.49 -10.05 10.66
C LYS A 319 9.30 -10.98 10.46
N GLY A 320 8.80 -11.08 9.22
CA GLY A 320 7.65 -11.90 8.84
C GLY A 320 6.35 -11.09 8.73
N GLU A 321 5.61 -11.30 7.65
CA GLU A 321 4.33 -10.62 7.40
C GLU A 321 3.15 -11.24 8.17
N TRP A 322 3.17 -12.56 8.36
CA TRP A 322 2.07 -13.34 8.91
C TRP A 322 2.29 -13.70 10.39
N PRO A 323 1.30 -13.56 11.27
CA PRO A 323 1.40 -13.98 12.67
C PRO A 323 1.69 -15.48 12.79
N ASP A 324 2.41 -15.85 13.85
CA ASP A 324 2.52 -17.25 14.23
C ASP A 324 1.14 -17.75 14.69
N PRO A 325 0.63 -18.87 14.14
CA PRO A 325 -0.64 -19.45 14.57
C PRO A 325 -0.67 -19.83 16.06
N ALA A 326 0.46 -20.25 16.64
CA ALA A 326 0.59 -20.69 18.02
C ALA A 326 1.00 -19.55 18.98
N ASP A 327 1.54 -18.44 18.46
CA ASP A 327 1.91 -17.26 19.25
C ASP A 327 1.77 -15.94 18.46
N PRO A 328 0.54 -15.47 18.20
CA PRO A 328 0.29 -14.33 17.31
C PRO A 328 0.93 -13.02 17.77
N HIS A 329 1.25 -12.90 19.06
CA HIS A 329 1.77 -11.70 19.69
C HIS A 329 3.27 -11.80 20.02
N ARG A 330 3.97 -12.83 19.53
CA ARG A 330 5.41 -12.98 19.73
C ARG A 330 6.17 -11.71 19.36
N ASP A 331 7.09 -11.31 20.23
CA ASP A 331 7.96 -10.17 19.97
C ASP A 331 8.87 -10.45 18.75
N MET A 332 8.69 -9.64 17.71
CA MET A 332 9.44 -9.78 16.46
C MET A 332 10.93 -9.49 16.64
N ARG A 333 11.31 -8.66 17.62
CA ARG A 333 12.73 -8.34 17.86
C ARG A 333 13.44 -9.51 18.53
N ALA A 334 12.86 -10.06 19.59
CA ALA A 334 13.40 -11.25 20.26
C ALA A 334 13.57 -12.40 19.28
N GLY A 335 12.52 -12.74 18.51
CA GLY A 335 12.60 -13.82 17.53
C GLY A 335 13.65 -13.60 16.43
N TYR A 336 13.95 -12.35 16.08
CA TYR A 336 14.99 -12.04 15.07
C TYR A 336 16.40 -12.20 15.64
N LEU A 337 16.59 -11.96 16.94
CA LEU A 337 17.88 -12.13 17.60
C LEU A 337 18.17 -13.59 17.98
N GLU A 338 17.13 -14.43 18.06
CA GLU A 338 17.25 -15.86 18.33
C GLU A 338 17.68 -16.68 17.09
N LEU A 339 17.45 -16.16 15.88
CA LEU A 339 17.81 -16.79 14.59
C LEU A 339 19.20 -16.38 14.09
#